data_AF-A0A349EC61-F1
#
_entry.id   AF-A0A349EC61-F1
#
_cell.length_a   1.000
_cell.length_b   1.000
_cell.length_c   1.000
_cell.angle_alpha   90.00
_cell.angle_beta   90.00
_cell.angle_gamma   90.00
#
_symmetry.space_group_name_H-M   'P 1'
#
loop_
_entity.id
_entity.type
_entity.pdbx_description
1 polymer ?
#
loop_
_entity_poly.entity_id
_entity_poly.type
_entity_poly.pdbx_seq_one_letter_code
_entity_poly.pdbx_strand_id
1 'polypeptide(L)'
;MTDHTESGAETAKIPPVPPLENPYASPSARKYALVVLTLVYTFNFIDRQLLSILQESIKVDLSLSDSQLGLLTGFAFAMFYVTAGIPIARFADRSNRRNIVAVSVGLWSAMTAVSGLVQNYGQLLAARIGVGVGEAGGSPPSHSIVSDIFPPERRASALAFYSTGVNLGILFGFLFGGWLNEFFGWRVAFMVVGIPGVLLAILVRTTVREPIRGLMENRTASEVQVP
;
A
#
# COMPACT_ATOMS: atom_id res chain seq x y z
N MET A 1 59.35 44.43 12.81
CA MET A 1 58.30 44.41 13.83
C MET A 1 56.98 44.56 13.11
N THR A 2 56.47 43.44 12.57
CA THR A 2 55.23 43.38 11.80
C THR A 2 54.17 42.77 12.71
N ASP A 3 53.19 43.60 13.07
CA ASP A 3 52.07 43.24 13.94
C ASP A 3 51.04 42.45 13.12
N HIS A 4 50.89 41.16 13.43
CA HIS A 4 49.84 40.31 12.91
C HIS A 4 48.75 40.23 13.99
N THR A 5 47.83 41.20 14.02
CA THR A 5 46.60 41.06 14.79
C THR A 5 45.61 40.18 14.01
N GLU A 6 45.45 38.95 14.50
CA GLU A 6 44.48 37.96 14.08
C GLU A 6 43.06 38.53 14.14
N SER A 7 42.41 38.62 12.97
CA SER A 7 40.97 38.89 12.87
C SER A 7 40.22 37.65 13.36
N GLY A 8 39.80 37.66 14.63
CA GLY A 8 38.91 36.66 15.21
C GLY A 8 37.60 36.60 14.45
N ALA A 9 37.47 35.64 13.53
CA ALA A 9 36.21 35.28 12.92
C ALA A 9 35.33 34.67 14.01
N GLU A 10 34.43 35.49 14.56
CA GLU A 10 33.36 35.08 15.45
C GLU A 10 32.56 33.98 14.73
N THR A 11 32.73 32.74 15.17
CA THR A 11 31.96 31.59 14.69
C THR A 11 30.50 31.83 15.06
N ALA A 12 29.74 32.39 14.13
CA ALA A 12 28.30 32.58 14.27
C ALA A 12 27.68 31.24 14.71
N LYS A 13 27.29 31.14 15.98
CA LYS A 13 26.59 29.98 16.54
C LYS A 13 25.34 29.76 15.69
N ILE A 14 25.37 28.73 14.85
CA ILE A 14 24.19 28.28 14.13
C ILE A 14 23.12 28.00 15.19
N PRO A 15 21.95 28.66 15.14
CA PRO A 15 20.91 28.41 16.13
C PRO A 15 20.52 26.93 16.09
N PRO A 16 20.28 26.30 17.25
CA PRO A 16 19.93 24.88 17.30
C PRO A 16 18.67 24.65 16.45
N VAL A 17 18.76 23.72 15.49
CA VAL A 17 17.61 23.33 14.66
C VAL A 17 16.52 22.82 15.61
N PRO A 18 15.28 23.34 15.54
CA PRO A 18 14.20 22.87 16.39
C PRO A 18 14.03 21.35 16.22
N PRO A 19 13.72 20.61 17.31
CA PRO A 19 13.58 19.16 17.23
C PRO A 19 12.55 18.79 16.17
N LEU A 20 12.92 17.90 15.24
CA LEU A 20 11.97 17.38 14.25
C LEU A 20 10.80 16.72 14.98
N GLU A 21 9.58 17.20 14.75
CA GLU A 21 8.39 16.64 15.38
C GLU A 21 8.13 15.24 14.82
N ASN A 22 8.32 14.21 15.65
CA ASN A 22 8.06 12.82 15.27
C ASN A 22 6.57 12.49 15.44
N PRO A 23 5.78 12.33 14.37
CA PRO A 23 4.36 12.00 14.47
C PRO A 23 4.09 10.63 15.12
N TYR A 24 5.13 9.79 15.25
CA TYR A 24 5.08 8.44 15.78
C TYR A 24 5.84 8.27 17.10
N ALA A 25 6.10 9.37 17.83
CA ALA A 25 6.69 9.31 19.17
C ALA A 25 5.87 8.39 20.10
N SER A 26 4.53 8.50 20.04
CA SER A 26 3.62 7.66 20.82
C SER A 26 3.59 6.20 20.32
N PRO A 27 3.71 5.19 21.21
CA PRO A 27 3.50 3.79 20.86
C PRO A 27 2.11 3.50 20.26
N SER A 28 1.07 4.21 20.71
CA SER A 28 -0.30 4.02 20.22
C SER A 28 -0.44 4.48 18.78
N ALA A 29 0.22 5.58 18.38
CA ALA A 29 0.23 6.05 16.99
C ALA A 29 0.88 5.02 16.04
N ARG A 30 1.97 4.40 16.49
CA ARG A 30 2.69 3.34 15.73
C ARG A 30 1.82 2.09 15.55
N LYS A 31 1.19 1.62 16.63
CA LYS A 31 0.27 0.48 16.60
C LYS A 31 -0.95 0.76 15.73
N TYR A 32 -1.52 1.97 15.82
CA TYR A 32 -2.64 2.39 14.98
C TYR A 32 -2.28 2.35 13.49
N ALA A 33 -1.17 2.99 13.10
CA ALA A 33 -0.72 2.95 11.70
C ALA A 33 -0.44 1.52 11.24
N LEU A 34 0.17 0.68 12.08
CA LEU A 34 0.38 -0.74 11.77
C LEU A 34 -0.94 -1.46 11.51
N VAL A 35 -1.95 -1.32 12.37
CA VAL A 35 -3.28 -1.94 12.18
C VAL A 35 -3.94 -1.45 10.89
N VAL A 36 -3.91 -0.15 10.63
CA VAL A 36 -4.50 0.42 9.39
C VAL A 36 -3.79 -0.13 8.16
N LEU A 37 -2.45 -0.20 8.14
CA LEU A 37 -1.70 -0.76 7.02
C LEU A 37 -1.92 -2.27 6.88
N THR A 38 -2.06 -3.02 7.98
CA THR A 38 -2.46 -4.43 7.94
C THR A 38 -3.84 -4.59 7.31
N LEU A 39 -4.81 -3.74 7.67
CA LEU A 39 -6.15 -3.76 7.06
C LEU A 39 -6.09 -3.46 5.56
N VAL A 40 -5.27 -2.50 5.13
CA VAL A 40 -5.02 -2.23 3.70
C VAL A 40 -4.51 -3.50 3.01
N TYR A 41 -3.59 -4.22 3.64
CA TYR A 41 -3.03 -5.46 3.09
C TYR A 41 -4.03 -6.63 3.10
N THR A 42 -4.90 -6.69 4.11
CA THR A 42 -6.05 -7.59 4.13
C THR A 42 -6.98 -7.34 2.96
N PHE A 43 -7.39 -6.09 2.73
CA PHE A 43 -8.23 -5.73 1.58
C PHE A 43 -7.59 -6.08 0.25
N ASN A 44 -6.28 -5.84 0.11
CA ASN A 44 -5.53 -6.25 -1.08
C ASN A 44 -5.66 -7.77 -1.34
N PHE A 45 -5.58 -8.60 -0.30
CA PHE A 45 -5.71 -10.05 -0.47
C PHE A 45 -7.17 -10.51 -0.63
N ILE A 46 -8.16 -9.81 -0.06
CA ILE A 46 -9.57 -10.06 -0.35
C ILE A 46 -9.83 -9.87 -1.85
N ASP A 47 -9.43 -8.74 -2.42
CA ASP A 47 -9.61 -8.42 -3.85
C ASP A 47 -8.95 -9.46 -4.77
N ARG A 48 -7.76 -9.92 -4.40
CA ARG A 48 -7.02 -10.96 -5.14
C ARG A 48 -7.74 -12.30 -5.18
N GLN A 49 -8.36 -12.71 -4.08
CA GLN A 49 -9.13 -13.95 -4.05
C GLN A 49 -10.49 -13.83 -4.72
N LEU A 50 -11.10 -12.64 -4.64
CA LEU A 50 -12.46 -12.40 -5.09
C LEU A 50 -12.68 -12.82 -6.55
N LEU A 51 -11.79 -12.46 -7.47
CA LEU A 51 -11.95 -12.80 -8.89
C LEU A 51 -11.94 -14.32 -9.14
N SER A 52 -11.08 -15.06 -8.43
CA SER A 52 -11.00 -16.52 -8.53
C SER A 52 -12.28 -17.18 -8.04
N ILE A 53 -12.83 -16.69 -6.93
CA ILE A 53 -14.08 -17.20 -6.33
C ILE A 53 -15.28 -16.95 -7.23
N LEU A 54 -15.32 -15.78 -7.88
CA LEU A 54 -16.45 -15.35 -8.72
C LEU A 54 -16.35 -15.82 -10.18
N GLN A 55 -15.24 -16.47 -10.55
CA GLN A 55 -14.89 -16.80 -11.94
C GLN A 55 -16.04 -17.48 -12.69
N GLU A 56 -16.63 -18.53 -12.10
CA GLU A 56 -17.66 -19.33 -12.78
C GLU A 56 -18.94 -18.52 -13.03
N SER A 57 -19.39 -17.75 -12.04
CA SER A 57 -20.56 -16.89 -12.19
C SER A 57 -20.35 -15.79 -13.23
N ILE A 58 -19.15 -15.21 -13.29
CA ILE A 58 -18.77 -14.24 -14.32
C ILE A 58 -18.74 -14.89 -15.70
N LYS A 59 -18.20 -16.11 -15.81
CA LYS A 59 -18.13 -16.88 -17.05
C LYS A 59 -19.51 -17.09 -17.66
N VAL A 60 -20.45 -17.55 -16.84
CA VAL A 60 -21.84 -17.83 -17.26
C VAL A 60 -22.55 -16.54 -17.64
N ASP A 61 -22.46 -15.48 -16.81
CA ASP A 61 -23.17 -14.21 -17.05
C ASP A 61 -22.66 -13.49 -18.31
N LEU A 62 -21.34 -13.48 -18.55
CA LEU A 62 -20.72 -12.77 -19.66
C LEU A 62 -20.39 -13.68 -20.86
N SER A 63 -20.78 -14.96 -20.82
CA SER A 63 -20.50 -15.97 -21.85
C SER A 63 -19.02 -16.05 -22.24
N LEU A 64 -18.13 -16.09 -21.24
CA LEU A 64 -16.67 -16.10 -21.44
C LEU A 64 -16.13 -17.51 -21.69
N SER A 65 -15.01 -17.58 -22.42
CA SER A 65 -14.22 -18.80 -22.54
C SER A 65 -13.23 -18.97 -21.39
N ASP A 66 -12.79 -20.21 -21.14
CA ASP A 66 -11.75 -20.49 -20.14
C ASP A 66 -10.42 -19.82 -20.48
N SER A 67 -10.10 -19.66 -21.78
CA SER A 67 -8.92 -18.92 -22.22
C SER A 67 -9.00 -17.44 -21.87
N GLN A 68 -10.17 -16.82 -22.00
CA GLN A 68 -10.39 -15.43 -21.59
C GLN A 68 -10.21 -15.27 -20.08
N LEU A 69 -10.77 -16.19 -19.28
CA LEU A 69 -10.60 -16.17 -17.83
C LEU A 69 -9.15 -16.38 -17.41
N GLY A 70 -8.43 -17.33 -18.00
CA GLY A 70 -7.02 -17.56 -17.72
C GLY A 70 -6.13 -16.36 -18.08
N LEU A 71 -6.43 -15.68 -19.20
CA LEU A 71 -5.73 -14.45 -19.58
C LEU A 71 -5.99 -13.33 -18.57
N LEU A 72 -7.24 -13.19 -18.12
CA LEU A 72 -7.70 -12.17 -17.17
C LEU A 72 -7.09 -12.34 -15.77
N THR A 73 -7.14 -13.56 -15.22
CA THR A 73 -6.71 -13.86 -13.84
C THR A 73 -5.20 -14.02 -13.71
N GLY A 74 -4.52 -14.50 -14.76
CA GLY A 74 -3.09 -14.77 -14.75
C GLY A 74 -2.27 -13.67 -15.42
N PHE A 75 -2.13 -13.78 -16.74
CA PHE A 75 -1.12 -13.03 -17.50
C PHE A 75 -1.38 -11.52 -17.51
N ALA A 76 -2.62 -11.08 -17.75
CA ALA A 76 -2.95 -9.66 -17.81
C ALA A 76 -2.66 -8.99 -16.47
N PHE A 77 -3.16 -9.55 -15.36
CA PHE A 77 -2.88 -9.04 -14.03
C PHE A 77 -1.37 -8.98 -13.76
N ALA A 78 -0.64 -10.07 -13.98
CA ALA A 78 0.79 -10.14 -13.71
C ALA A 78 1.59 -9.11 -14.52
N MET A 79 1.31 -8.98 -15.83
CA MET A 79 2.00 -8.05 -16.71
C MET A 79 1.84 -6.61 -16.23
N PHE A 80 0.61 -6.15 -15.98
CA PHE A 80 0.37 -4.76 -15.59
C PHE A 80 0.80 -4.48 -14.15
N TYR A 81 0.63 -5.43 -13.23
CA TYR A 81 1.12 -5.31 -11.85
C TYR A 81 2.65 -5.17 -11.81
N VAL A 82 3.39 -6.01 -12.54
CA VAL A 82 4.86 -5.97 -12.53
C VAL A 82 5.39 -4.72 -13.25
N THR A 83 4.85 -4.42 -14.44
CA THR A 83 5.32 -3.27 -15.22
C THR A 83 4.99 -1.94 -14.56
N ALA A 84 3.84 -1.81 -13.88
CA ALA A 84 3.51 -0.62 -13.09
C ALA A 84 4.25 -0.58 -11.74
N GLY A 85 4.53 -1.74 -11.14
CA GLY A 85 5.23 -1.82 -9.85
C GLY A 85 6.61 -1.20 -9.86
N ILE A 86 7.38 -1.38 -10.94
CA ILE A 86 8.74 -0.81 -11.06
C ILE A 86 8.74 0.73 -10.98
N PRO A 87 7.99 1.48 -11.82
CA PRO A 87 7.95 2.93 -11.73
C PRO A 87 7.29 3.42 -10.45
N ILE A 88 6.25 2.75 -9.95
CA ILE A 88 5.58 3.14 -8.69
C ILE A 88 6.52 2.98 -7.50
N ALA A 89 7.29 1.89 -7.43
CA ALA A 89 8.29 1.68 -6.38
C ALA A 89 9.37 2.77 -6.42
N ARG A 90 9.90 3.08 -7.61
CA ARG A 90 10.87 4.19 -7.78
C ARG A 90 10.29 5.54 -7.36
N PHE A 91 9.02 5.78 -7.64
CA PHE A 91 8.34 6.99 -7.20
C PHE A 91 8.14 7.00 -5.67
N ALA A 92 7.85 5.86 -5.06
CA ALA A 92 7.75 5.71 -3.61
C ALA A 92 9.05 6.04 -2.88
N ASP A 93 10.18 5.66 -3.46
CA ASP A 93 11.51 5.96 -2.90
C ASP A 93 11.82 7.45 -2.87
N ARG A 94 11.07 8.31 -3.56
CA ARG A 94 11.34 9.76 -3.64
C ARG A 94 10.20 10.65 -3.21
N SER A 95 9.02 10.09 -2.95
CA SER A 95 7.82 10.85 -2.65
C SER A 95 7.20 10.44 -1.31
N ASN A 96 6.00 10.96 -1.05
CA ASN A 96 5.26 10.70 0.18
C ASN A 96 4.59 9.32 0.13
N ARG A 97 5.07 8.39 0.95
CA ARG A 97 4.66 6.99 0.92
C ARG A 97 3.20 6.82 1.32
N ARG A 98 2.73 7.55 2.34
CA ARG A 98 1.33 7.54 2.77
C ARG A 98 0.39 7.93 1.63
N ASN A 99 0.74 8.94 0.83
CA ASN A 99 -0.07 9.33 -0.33
C ASN A 99 -0.14 8.22 -1.36
N ILE A 100 0.98 7.55 -1.63
CA ILE A 100 1.00 6.44 -2.59
C ILE A 100 0.10 5.31 -2.09
N VAL A 101 0.24 4.89 -0.82
CA VAL A 101 -0.64 3.85 -0.25
C VAL A 101 -2.11 4.26 -0.39
N ALA A 102 -2.47 5.50 -0.05
CA ALA A 102 -3.84 6.00 -0.15
C ALA A 102 -4.37 6.02 -1.59
N VAL A 103 -3.59 6.50 -2.55
CA VAL A 103 -3.98 6.53 -3.98
C VAL A 103 -4.10 5.11 -4.52
N SER A 104 -3.15 4.23 -4.17
CA SER A 104 -3.17 2.83 -4.56
C SER A 104 -4.44 2.13 -4.05
N VAL A 105 -4.72 2.20 -2.75
CA VAL A 105 -5.92 1.55 -2.18
C VAL A 105 -7.19 2.11 -2.76
N GLY A 106 -7.26 3.43 -2.93
CA GLY A 106 -8.40 4.08 -3.58
C GLY A 106 -8.59 3.60 -5.02
N LEU A 107 -7.52 3.53 -5.81
CA LEU A 107 -7.56 3.13 -7.21
C LEU A 107 -8.00 1.67 -7.35
N TRP A 108 -7.32 0.72 -6.70
CA TRP A 108 -7.69 -0.69 -6.86
C TRP A 108 -9.10 -0.95 -6.35
N SER A 109 -9.50 -0.32 -5.25
CA SER A 109 -10.81 -0.52 -4.63
C SER A 109 -11.93 0.05 -5.51
N ALA A 110 -11.69 1.21 -6.12
CA ALA A 110 -12.62 1.80 -7.10
C ALA A 110 -12.74 0.91 -8.34
N MET A 111 -11.63 0.40 -8.87
CA MET A 111 -11.64 -0.49 -10.03
C MET A 111 -12.28 -1.85 -9.70
N THR A 112 -12.18 -2.30 -8.45
CA THR A 112 -12.90 -3.45 -7.92
C THR A 112 -14.40 -3.21 -7.89
N ALA A 113 -14.87 -2.08 -7.38
CA ALA A 113 -16.29 -1.73 -7.43
C ALA A 113 -16.81 -1.60 -8.88
N VAL A 114 -16.04 -0.96 -9.77
CA VAL A 114 -16.35 -0.85 -11.21
C VAL A 114 -16.48 -2.22 -11.87
N SER A 115 -15.75 -3.23 -11.39
CA SER A 115 -15.85 -4.59 -11.93
C SER A 115 -17.24 -5.18 -11.73
N GLY A 116 -18.01 -4.78 -10.72
CA GLY A 116 -19.41 -5.20 -10.57
C GLY A 116 -20.37 -4.62 -11.62
N LEU A 117 -19.95 -3.56 -12.32
CA LEU A 117 -20.77 -2.82 -13.29
C LEU A 117 -20.51 -3.23 -14.75
N VAL A 118 -19.51 -4.09 -14.99
CA VAL A 118 -19.08 -4.43 -16.35
C VAL A 118 -20.09 -5.32 -17.08
N GLN A 119 -20.19 -5.13 -18.38
CA GLN A 119 -21.15 -5.82 -19.24
C GLN A 119 -20.49 -6.75 -20.26
N ASN A 120 -19.16 -6.75 -20.35
CA ASN A 120 -18.41 -7.57 -21.29
C ASN A 120 -16.97 -7.79 -20.82
N TYR A 121 -16.28 -8.71 -21.50
CA TYR A 121 -14.89 -9.06 -21.25
C TYR A 121 -13.93 -7.87 -21.29
N GLY A 122 -14.05 -6.99 -22.28
CA GLY A 122 -13.13 -5.86 -22.46
C GLY A 122 -13.18 -4.87 -21.29
N GLN A 123 -14.39 -4.59 -20.80
CA GLN A 123 -14.60 -3.76 -19.61
C GLN A 123 -14.03 -4.42 -18.35
N LEU A 124 -14.28 -5.74 -18.18
CA LEU A 124 -13.72 -6.49 -17.05
C LEU A 124 -12.18 -6.50 -17.09
N LEU A 125 -11.59 -6.72 -18.26
CA LEU A 125 -10.14 -6.68 -18.48
C LEU A 125 -9.57 -5.31 -18.12
N ALA A 126 -10.15 -4.22 -18.63
CA ALA A 126 -9.74 -2.86 -18.29
C ALA A 126 -9.84 -2.61 -16.78
N ALA A 127 -10.90 -3.11 -16.14
CA ALA A 127 -11.06 -2.98 -14.70
C ALA A 127 -9.97 -3.73 -13.92
N ARG A 128 -9.65 -4.97 -14.31
CA ARG A 128 -8.59 -5.77 -13.68
C ARG A 128 -7.20 -5.20 -13.90
N ILE A 129 -6.94 -4.59 -15.06
CA ILE A 129 -5.69 -3.84 -15.31
C ILE A 129 -5.58 -2.69 -14.31
N GLY A 130 -6.65 -1.90 -14.13
CA GLY A 130 -6.69 -0.82 -13.15
C GLY A 130 -6.45 -1.30 -11.71
N VAL A 131 -7.02 -2.45 -11.33
CA VAL A 131 -6.71 -3.12 -10.06
C VAL A 131 -5.23 -3.46 -9.95
N GLY A 132 -4.66 -4.15 -10.94
CA GLY A 132 -3.24 -4.52 -10.94
C GLY A 132 -2.30 -3.32 -10.81
N VAL A 133 -2.59 -2.22 -11.50
CA VAL A 133 -1.83 -0.96 -11.38
C VAL A 133 -1.96 -0.36 -9.99
N GLY A 134 -3.16 -0.33 -9.42
CA GLY A 134 -3.39 0.17 -8.07
C GLY A 134 -2.65 -0.64 -7.02
N GLU A 135 -2.79 -1.97 -7.04
CA GLU A 135 -2.18 -2.87 -6.07
C GLU A 135 -0.65 -2.80 -6.04
N ALA A 136 -0.03 -2.51 -7.19
CA ALA A 136 1.43 -2.45 -7.32
C ALA A 136 2.09 -1.41 -6.39
N GLY A 137 1.35 -0.39 -5.97
CA GLY A 137 1.81 0.63 -5.02
C GLY A 137 1.43 0.41 -3.56
N GLY A 138 0.76 -0.69 -3.21
CA GLY A 138 0.30 -0.93 -1.84
C GLY A 138 1.42 -1.39 -0.89
N SER A 139 2.04 -2.53 -1.19
CA SER A 139 2.94 -3.22 -0.25
C SER A 139 4.30 -2.53 -0.04
N PRO A 140 5.05 -2.13 -1.07
CA PRO A 140 6.39 -1.56 -0.87
C PRO A 140 6.41 -0.28 -0.01
N PRO A 141 5.54 0.73 -0.24
CA PRO A 141 5.50 1.91 0.61
C PRO A 141 5.03 1.61 2.04
N SER A 142 4.11 0.65 2.21
CA SER A 142 3.64 0.21 3.53
C SER A 142 4.76 -0.44 4.35
N HIS A 143 5.54 -1.34 3.75
CA HIS A 143 6.74 -1.92 4.38
C HIS A 143 7.74 -0.84 4.81
N SER A 144 7.96 0.16 3.95
CA SER A 144 8.85 1.28 4.21
C SER A 144 8.37 2.13 5.40
N ILE A 145 7.07 2.45 5.44
CA ILE A 145 6.45 3.16 6.58
C ILE A 145 6.61 2.36 7.88
N VAL A 146 6.27 1.06 7.88
CA VAL A 146 6.40 0.21 9.08
C VAL A 146 7.84 0.15 9.57
N SER A 147 8.81 0.09 8.64
CA SER A 147 10.24 0.04 8.98
C SER A 147 10.74 1.34 9.62
N ASP A 148 10.18 2.48 9.24
CA ASP A 148 10.55 3.80 9.80
C ASP A 148 9.85 4.14 11.11
N ILE A 149 8.69 3.55 11.41
CA ILE A 149 7.96 3.84 12.64
C ILE A 149 8.32 2.89 13.79
N PHE A 150 8.94 1.74 13.51
CA PHE A 150 9.38 0.78 14.54
C PHE A 150 10.90 0.72 14.65
N PRO A 151 11.45 0.65 15.88
CA PRO A 151 12.87 0.49 16.08
C PRO A 151 13.34 -0.90 15.60
N PRO A 152 14.62 -1.07 15.25
CA PRO A 152 15.15 -2.30 14.66
C PRO A 152 14.80 -3.56 15.45
N GLU A 153 14.79 -3.50 16.78
CA GLU A 153 14.54 -4.64 17.67
C GLU A 153 13.08 -5.12 17.62
N ARG A 154 12.14 -4.26 17.19
CA ARG A 154 10.70 -4.58 17.08
C ARG A 154 10.19 -4.64 15.65
N ARG A 155 11.01 -4.24 14.67
CA ARG A 155 10.64 -4.15 13.25
C ARG A 155 10.20 -5.50 12.69
N ALA A 156 10.92 -6.57 13.00
CA ALA A 156 10.58 -7.92 12.54
C ALA A 156 9.18 -8.35 13.02
N SER A 157 8.86 -8.14 14.30
CA SER A 157 7.53 -8.45 14.84
C SER A 157 6.42 -7.59 14.23
N ALA A 158 6.70 -6.31 13.96
CA ALA A 158 5.74 -5.43 13.29
C ALA A 158 5.45 -5.89 11.85
N LEU A 159 6.50 -6.26 11.09
CA LEU A 159 6.34 -6.81 9.74
C LEU A 159 5.65 -8.17 9.73
N ALA A 160 5.91 -9.02 10.74
CA ALA A 160 5.19 -10.28 10.92
C ALA A 160 3.69 -10.03 11.17
N PHE A 161 3.35 -9.07 12.04
CA PHE A 161 1.96 -8.67 12.26
C PHE A 161 1.32 -8.11 10.99
N TYR A 162 2.01 -7.24 10.25
CA TYR A 162 1.55 -6.75 8.95
C TYR A 162 1.25 -7.92 7.99
N SER A 163 2.11 -8.94 7.97
CA SER A 163 1.98 -10.10 7.09
C SER A 163 0.78 -10.99 7.44
N THR A 164 0.24 -10.91 8.66
CA THR A 164 -1.04 -11.58 9.00
C THR A 164 -2.19 -11.08 8.13
N GLY A 165 -2.07 -9.88 7.56
CA GLY A 165 -3.06 -9.33 6.63
C GLY A 165 -3.32 -10.25 5.44
N VAL A 166 -2.32 -10.99 4.97
CA VAL A 166 -2.46 -12.00 3.89
C VAL A 166 -3.46 -13.08 4.29
N ASN A 167 -3.23 -13.73 5.43
CA ASN A 167 -4.05 -14.85 5.89
C ASN A 167 -5.47 -14.40 6.22
N LEU A 168 -5.61 -13.23 6.84
CA LEU A 168 -6.92 -12.62 7.09
C LEU A 168 -7.64 -12.31 5.77
N GLY A 169 -6.93 -11.77 4.79
CA GLY A 169 -7.51 -11.44 3.49
C GLY A 169 -7.98 -12.66 2.72
N ILE A 170 -7.21 -13.74 2.76
CA ILE A 170 -7.60 -15.03 2.18
C ILE A 170 -8.85 -15.59 2.89
N LEU A 171 -8.83 -15.64 4.22
CA LEU A 171 -9.96 -16.13 5.01
C LEU A 171 -11.25 -15.38 4.71
N PHE A 172 -11.22 -14.05 4.81
CA PHE A 172 -12.39 -13.22 4.57
C PHE A 172 -12.77 -13.16 3.09
N GLY A 173 -11.81 -13.24 2.18
CA GLY A 173 -12.04 -13.36 0.74
C GLY A 173 -12.88 -14.58 0.41
N PHE A 174 -12.49 -15.76 0.88
CA PHE A 174 -13.27 -16.99 0.68
C PHE A 174 -14.62 -16.96 1.39
N LEU A 175 -14.64 -16.53 2.67
CA LEU A 175 -15.86 -16.51 3.46
C LEU A 175 -16.92 -15.57 2.86
N PHE A 176 -16.56 -14.31 2.62
CA PHE A 176 -17.51 -13.32 2.12
C PHE A 176 -17.69 -13.42 0.61
N GLY A 177 -16.66 -13.73 -0.16
CA GLY A 177 -16.75 -13.84 -1.62
C GLY A 177 -17.73 -14.92 -2.05
N GLY A 178 -17.64 -16.12 -1.46
CA GLY A 178 -18.56 -17.23 -1.75
C GLY A 178 -19.99 -16.92 -1.31
N TRP A 179 -20.15 -16.47 -0.05
CA TRP A 179 -21.46 -16.12 0.50
C TRP A 179 -22.15 -14.99 -0.27
N LEU A 180 -21.43 -13.92 -0.61
CA LEU A 180 -21.99 -12.83 -1.42
C LEU A 180 -22.38 -13.31 -2.82
N ASN A 181 -21.57 -14.17 -3.43
CA ASN A 181 -21.88 -14.71 -4.75
C ASN A 181 -23.16 -15.54 -4.75
N GLU A 182 -23.31 -16.42 -3.76
CA GLU A 182 -24.46 -17.33 -3.65
C GLU A 182 -25.79 -16.57 -3.45
N PHE A 183 -25.80 -15.57 -2.56
CA PHE A 183 -27.05 -14.89 -2.17
C PHE A 183 -27.33 -13.59 -2.92
N PHE A 184 -26.29 -12.88 -3.40
CA PHE A 184 -26.42 -11.55 -4.01
C PHE A 184 -25.78 -11.45 -5.40
N GLY A 185 -25.04 -12.47 -5.83
CA GLY A 185 -24.34 -12.50 -7.10
C GLY A 185 -23.01 -11.74 -7.12
N TRP A 186 -22.19 -12.10 -8.11
CA TRP A 186 -20.83 -11.60 -8.28
C TRP A 186 -20.72 -10.07 -8.42
N ARG A 187 -21.75 -9.43 -9.00
CA ARG A 187 -21.79 -7.98 -9.20
C ARG A 187 -21.84 -7.22 -7.87
N VAL A 188 -22.70 -7.68 -6.96
CA VAL A 188 -22.82 -7.12 -5.60
C VAL A 188 -21.56 -7.44 -4.80
N ALA A 189 -21.00 -8.63 -4.95
CA ALA A 189 -19.76 -9.00 -4.28
C ALA A 189 -18.61 -8.02 -4.57
N PHE A 190 -18.42 -7.63 -5.85
CA PHE A 190 -17.44 -6.59 -6.22
C PHE A 190 -17.72 -5.23 -5.59
N MET A 191 -18.97 -4.80 -5.50
CA MET A 191 -19.33 -3.52 -4.88
C MET A 191 -19.10 -3.53 -3.37
N VAL A 192 -19.52 -4.60 -2.69
CA VAL A 192 -19.38 -4.76 -1.24
C VAL A 192 -17.92 -4.84 -0.81
N VAL A 193 -17.05 -5.42 -1.64
CA VAL A 193 -15.61 -5.46 -1.36
C VAL A 193 -14.92 -4.14 -1.74
N GLY A 194 -15.23 -3.58 -2.91
CA GLY A 194 -14.55 -2.39 -3.43
C GLY A 194 -14.90 -1.10 -2.69
N ILE A 195 -16.18 -0.85 -2.36
CA ILE A 195 -16.60 0.42 -1.75
C ILE A 195 -15.92 0.68 -0.38
N PRO A 196 -15.87 -0.29 0.56
CA PRO A 196 -15.18 -0.08 1.84
C PRO A 196 -13.68 0.16 1.67
N GLY A 197 -13.06 -0.39 0.63
CA GLY A 197 -11.65 -0.12 0.31
C GLY A 197 -11.41 1.35 -0.10
N VAL A 198 -12.36 1.98 -0.81
CA VAL A 198 -12.30 3.42 -1.10
C VAL A 198 -12.41 4.25 0.18
N LEU A 199 -13.27 3.85 1.12
CA LEU A 199 -13.34 4.50 2.44
C LEU A 199 -12.04 4.32 3.24
N LEU A 200 -11.41 3.15 3.14
CA LEU A 200 -10.11 2.88 3.73
C LEU A 200 -9.01 3.78 3.13
N ALA A 201 -9.09 4.13 1.85
CA ALA A 201 -8.21 5.11 1.22
C ALA A 201 -8.27 6.48 1.88
N ILE A 202 -9.49 6.96 2.13
CA ILE A 202 -9.75 8.23 2.80
C ILE A 202 -9.24 8.17 4.24
N LEU A 203 -9.46 7.06 4.94
CA LEU A 203 -8.94 6.84 6.29
C LEU A 203 -7.40 6.93 6.29
N VAL A 204 -6.71 6.17 5.44
CA VAL A 204 -5.24 6.22 5.32
C VAL A 204 -4.77 7.65 5.04
N ARG A 205 -5.41 8.35 4.11
CA ARG A 205 -5.01 9.71 3.73
C ARG A 205 -5.16 10.74 4.86
N THR A 206 -6.15 10.55 5.73
CA THR A 206 -6.53 11.54 6.76
C THR A 206 -5.94 11.24 8.13
N THR A 207 -5.74 9.96 8.48
CA THR A 207 -5.32 9.56 9.83
C THR A 207 -3.89 9.05 9.92
N VAL A 208 -3.36 8.44 8.84
CA VAL A 208 -1.97 7.97 8.81
C VAL A 208 -1.06 9.13 8.43
N ARG A 209 0.00 9.34 9.21
CA ARG A 209 0.99 10.40 8.98
C ARG A 209 2.18 9.86 8.20
N GLU A 210 2.81 10.69 7.36
CA GLU A 210 4.06 10.28 6.71
C GLU A 210 5.19 10.26 7.76
N PRO A 211 5.90 9.13 7.95
CA PRO A 211 7.04 9.10 8.85
C PRO A 211 8.27 9.77 8.24
N ILE A 212 9.12 10.30 9.12
CA ILE A 212 10.43 10.82 8.75
C ILE A 212 11.34 9.62 8.42
N ARG A 213 11.93 9.66 7.23
CA ARG A 213 12.77 8.57 6.72
C ARG A 213 14.00 8.34 7.59
N GLY A 214 14.26 7.09 7.96
CA GLY A 214 15.47 6.70 8.68
C GLY A 214 15.52 7.17 10.14
N LEU A 215 14.47 7.81 10.67
CA LEU A 215 14.47 8.36 12.02
C LEU A 215 14.75 7.30 13.10
N MET A 216 14.30 6.08 12.87
CA MET A 216 14.47 4.95 13.79
C MET A 216 15.72 4.11 13.49
N GLU A 217 16.56 4.50 12.53
CA GLU A 217 17.74 3.70 12.16
C GLU A 217 18.95 3.92 13.07
N ASN A 218 18.91 4.83 14.04
CA ASN A 218 20.05 5.13 14.94
C ASN A 218 21.39 5.16 14.20
N ARG A 219 21.42 5.71 12.97
CA ARG A 219 22.68 5.87 12.23
C ARG A 219 23.47 6.95 12.95
N THR A 220 24.34 6.54 13.88
CA THR A 220 25.52 7.32 14.23
C THR A 220 26.20 7.60 12.90
N ALA A 221 26.23 8.86 12.47
CA ALA A 221 27.04 9.21 11.32
C ALA A 221 28.47 8.80 11.67
N SER A 222 28.97 7.70 11.09
CA SER A 222 30.38 7.40 11.18
C SER A 222 31.10 8.59 10.58
N GLU A 223 31.86 9.30 11.42
CA GLU A 223 32.60 10.52 11.11
C GLU A 223 33.73 10.32 10.09
N VAL A 224 33.75 9.17 9.40
CA VAL A 224 34.82 8.77 8.49
C VAL A 224 34.19 8.05 7.30
N GLN A 225 33.98 8.78 6.20
CA GLN A 225 34.54 8.42 4.89
C GLN A 225 34.27 9.58 3.91
N VAL A 226 35.25 10.47 3.76
CA VAL A 226 35.38 11.31 2.57
C VAL A 226 36.37 10.56 1.66
N PRO A 227 36.02 10.22 0.40
CA PRO A 227 37.02 9.83 -0.58
C PRO A 227 37.90 11.01 -0.98
#